data_AF-A0A4Y2M485-F1
#
_entry.id   AF-A0A4Y2M485-F1
#
_cell.length_a   1.000
_cell.length_b   1.000
_cell.length_c   1.000
_cell.angle_alpha   90.00
_cell.angle_beta   90.00
_cell.angle_gamma   90.00
#
_symmetry.space_group_name_H-M   'P 1'
#
loop_
_entity.id
_entity.type
_entity.pdbx_description
1 polymer ?
#
loop_
_entity_poly.entity_id
_entity_poly.type
_entity_poly.pdbx_seq_one_letter_code
_entity_poly.pdbx_strand_id
1 'polypeptide(L)'
;MHGPCGIDNPGAPCMEAGQCKKMFPKEFRTETTMNVSVHPLYRRCPSDTTFVRGREMNNRFVVSYNPYLLLKYNAHIKVEVCTSLRAVKYIYKYIYKGFDCAIIVLSAGQVQSNEIANYIDAGYVSAPEAMWRLLGSHMHDRSHAVMRLPVHLPNQKGVTFKDGHEEEA
;
A
#
# COMPACT_ATOMS: atom_id res chain seq x y z
N MET A 1 -18.79 2.24 8.98
CA MET A 1 -18.79 3.50 9.77
C MET A 1 -17.49 3.63 10.53
N HIS A 2 -16.89 4.82 10.59
CA HIS A 2 -15.83 5.10 11.53
C HIS A 2 -16.39 4.99 12.96
N GLY A 3 -15.65 4.37 13.86
CA GLY A 3 -16.09 4.21 15.25
C GLY A 3 -16.03 5.53 16.03
N PRO A 4 -16.57 5.55 17.28
CA PRO A 4 -16.38 6.67 18.18
C PRO A 4 -14.88 6.95 18.40
N CYS A 5 -14.51 8.23 18.28
CA CYS A 5 -13.17 8.76 18.51
C CYS A 5 -13.30 10.21 18.99
N GLY A 6 -12.19 10.82 19.38
CA GLY A 6 -12.18 12.20 19.88
C GLY A 6 -12.51 12.22 21.36
N ILE A 7 -13.32 13.21 21.75
CA ILE A 7 -13.81 13.36 23.13
C ILE A 7 -14.59 12.10 23.57
N ASP A 8 -15.34 11.51 22.64
CA ASP A 8 -16.19 10.34 22.92
C ASP A 8 -15.38 9.05 23.17
N ASN A 9 -14.16 8.96 22.64
CA ASN A 9 -13.27 7.83 22.89
C ASN A 9 -11.80 8.26 22.66
N PRO A 10 -11.15 8.83 23.69
CA PRO A 10 -9.77 9.29 23.60
C PRO A 10 -8.77 8.14 23.40
N GLY A 11 -9.11 6.92 23.83
CA GLY A 11 -8.29 5.72 23.66
C GLY A 11 -8.45 5.02 22.30
N ALA A 12 -9.21 5.60 21.36
CA ALA A 12 -9.39 4.98 20.06
C ALA A 12 -8.04 4.89 19.30
N PRO A 13 -7.75 3.79 18.57
CA PRO A 13 -6.47 3.62 17.85
C PRO A 13 -6.17 4.69 16.79
N CYS A 14 -7.18 5.47 16.40
CA CYS A 14 -7.05 6.56 15.45
C CYS A 14 -6.68 7.90 16.09
N MET A 15 -6.59 7.99 17.42
CA MET A 15 -6.27 9.21 18.15
C MET A 15 -4.76 9.45 18.19
N GLU A 16 -4.35 10.69 17.93
CA GLU A 16 -2.97 11.15 17.99
C GLU A 16 -2.98 12.62 18.44
N ALA A 17 -2.23 12.96 19.49
CA ALA A 17 -2.20 14.31 20.06
C ALA A 17 -3.59 14.94 20.35
N GLY A 18 -4.55 14.13 20.82
CA GLY A 18 -5.90 14.58 21.17
C GLY A 18 -6.85 14.78 19.98
N GLN A 19 -6.41 14.50 18.74
CA GLN A 19 -7.25 14.59 17.55
C GLN A 19 -7.30 13.24 16.81
N CYS A 20 -8.39 13.00 16.09
CA CYS A 20 -8.45 11.85 15.20
C CYS A 20 -7.51 12.07 14.02
N LYS A 21 -6.48 11.23 13.86
CA LYS A 21 -5.54 11.24 12.74
C LYS A 21 -6.22 11.18 11.38
N LYS A 22 -7.40 10.56 11.33
CA LYS A 22 -8.24 10.44 10.12
C LYS A 22 -9.19 11.62 9.92
N MET A 23 -9.17 12.61 10.83
CA MET A 23 -9.97 13.83 10.82
C MET A 23 -11.48 13.54 10.73
N PHE A 24 -11.98 12.71 11.64
CA PHE A 24 -13.42 12.46 11.83
C PHE A 24 -13.95 13.24 13.04
N PRO A 25 -15.22 13.71 13.01
CA PRO A 25 -16.15 13.66 11.88
C PRO A 25 -15.72 14.56 10.71
N LYS A 26 -16.04 14.16 9.48
CA LYS A 26 -15.78 14.97 8.28
C LYS A 26 -16.77 16.13 8.18
N GLU A 27 -16.35 17.24 7.61
CA GLU A 27 -17.24 18.37 7.33
C GLU A 27 -18.27 18.02 6.25
N PHE A 28 -19.45 18.65 6.32
CA PHE A 28 -20.41 18.60 5.23
C PHE A 28 -19.92 19.45 4.05
N ARG A 29 -20.18 18.97 2.84
CA ARG A 29 -19.81 19.64 1.59
C ARG A 29 -20.85 19.38 0.51
N THR A 30 -21.17 20.40 -0.25
CA THR A 30 -22.11 20.33 -1.39
C THR A 30 -21.49 19.75 -2.64
N GLU A 31 -20.17 19.76 -2.75
CA GLU A 31 -19.42 19.22 -3.89
C GLU A 31 -18.11 18.55 -3.46
N THR A 32 -17.57 17.71 -4.36
CA THR A 32 -16.26 17.08 -4.17
C THR A 32 -15.20 18.02 -4.73
N THR A 33 -14.28 18.48 -3.89
CA THR A 33 -13.17 19.34 -4.33
C THR A 33 -11.82 18.65 -4.18
N MET A 34 -10.96 18.89 -5.17
CA MET A 34 -9.57 18.44 -5.14
C MET A 34 -8.76 19.48 -4.37
N ASN A 35 -8.31 19.14 -3.17
CA ASN A 35 -7.40 19.99 -2.42
C ASN A 35 -5.95 19.77 -2.94
N VAL A 36 -5.09 20.79 -2.82
CA VAL A 36 -3.64 20.66 -3.04
C VAL A 36 -3.02 19.67 -2.04
N SER A 37 -3.67 19.49 -0.89
CA SER A 37 -3.39 18.39 0.03
C SER A 37 -3.85 17.05 -0.53
N VAL A 38 -3.10 16.00 -0.18
CA VAL A 38 -3.04 14.67 -0.82
C VAL A 38 -4.39 13.96 -1.04
N HIS A 39 -5.47 14.37 -0.36
CA HIS A 39 -6.74 13.65 -0.36
C HIS A 39 -7.90 14.52 -0.89
N PRO A 40 -8.76 13.97 -1.77
CA PRO A 40 -9.98 14.65 -2.18
C PRO A 40 -10.93 14.87 -1.01
N LEU A 41 -11.59 16.02 -1.01
CA LEU A 41 -12.61 16.39 -0.03
C LEU A 41 -13.97 16.10 -0.63
N TYR A 42 -14.50 14.91 -0.34
CA TYR A 42 -15.74 14.41 -0.91
C TYR A 42 -16.98 15.21 -0.50
N ARG A 43 -17.92 15.33 -1.44
CA ARG A 43 -19.30 15.77 -1.18
C ARG A 43 -19.91 14.96 -0.03
N ARG A 44 -20.45 15.65 0.96
CA ARG A 44 -21.23 15.10 2.08
C ARG A 44 -22.39 16.04 2.37
N CYS A 45 -23.56 15.76 1.79
CA CYS A 45 -24.77 16.51 2.11
C CYS A 45 -25.30 16.10 3.49
N PRO A 46 -25.94 16.98 4.27
CA PRO A 46 -26.65 16.58 5.48
C PRO A 46 -27.57 15.39 5.21
N SER A 47 -27.49 14.37 6.06
CA SER A 47 -28.34 13.18 6.01
C SER A 47 -28.98 12.95 7.37
N ASP A 48 -30.01 12.12 7.38
CA ASP A 48 -30.55 11.59 8.63
C ASP A 48 -29.46 10.89 9.43
N THR A 49 -29.68 10.87 10.73
CA THR A 49 -28.84 10.22 11.71
C THR A 49 -29.30 8.79 11.94
N THR A 50 -28.34 7.92 12.28
CA THR A 50 -28.57 6.52 12.59
C THR A 50 -27.82 6.16 13.86
N PHE A 51 -28.39 5.32 14.71
CA PHE A 51 -27.73 4.90 15.93
C PHE A 51 -26.75 3.76 15.64
N VAL A 52 -25.45 4.03 15.76
CA VAL A 52 -24.37 3.09 15.47
C VAL A 52 -23.43 3.03 16.66
N ARG A 53 -23.25 1.83 17.23
CA ARG A 53 -22.31 1.57 18.35
C ARG A 53 -22.54 2.50 19.54
N GLY A 54 -23.80 2.69 19.95
CA GLY A 54 -24.14 3.51 21.13
C GLY A 54 -24.16 5.02 20.87
N ARG A 55 -24.02 5.46 19.62
CA ARG A 55 -23.98 6.88 19.27
C ARG A 55 -24.84 7.18 18.05
N GLU A 56 -25.49 8.32 18.08
CA GLU A 56 -26.12 8.90 16.90
C GLU A 56 -25.07 9.40 15.89
N MET A 57 -25.04 8.79 14.70
CA MET A 57 -24.07 9.06 13.65
C MET A 57 -24.78 9.41 12.35
N ASN A 58 -24.26 10.44 11.67
CA ASN A 58 -24.66 10.77 10.30
C ASN A 58 -23.54 10.41 9.31
N ASN A 59 -23.75 10.75 8.03
CA ASN A 59 -22.79 10.43 6.98
C ASN A 59 -21.40 11.11 7.14
N ARG A 60 -21.17 12.00 8.10
CA ARG A 60 -19.85 12.54 8.44
C ARG A 60 -18.87 11.49 8.96
N PHE A 61 -19.40 10.37 9.48
CA PHE A 61 -18.62 9.24 9.99
C PHE A 61 -18.44 8.12 8.95
N VAL A 62 -18.98 8.28 7.74
CA VAL A 62 -18.84 7.28 6.67
C VAL A 62 -17.43 7.35 6.08
N VAL A 63 -16.70 6.24 6.12
CA VAL A 63 -15.44 6.06 5.40
C VAL A 63 -15.75 5.98 3.90
N SER A 64 -14.90 6.56 3.04
CA SER A 64 -15.15 6.50 1.59
C SER A 64 -15.24 5.06 1.11
N TYR A 65 -16.25 4.78 0.28
CA TYR A 65 -16.49 3.48 -0.31
C TYR A 65 -17.10 3.66 -1.71
N ASN A 66 -17.04 2.59 -2.50
CA ASN A 66 -17.78 2.51 -3.75
C ASN A 66 -18.97 1.55 -3.56
N PRO A 67 -20.22 2.00 -3.76
CA PRO A 67 -21.41 1.17 -3.56
C PRO A 67 -21.42 -0.12 -4.40
N TYR A 68 -20.99 -0.04 -5.66
CA TYR A 68 -20.91 -1.20 -6.54
C TYR A 68 -19.90 -2.24 -6.03
N LEU A 69 -18.70 -1.80 -5.65
CA LEU A 69 -17.67 -2.72 -5.13
C LEU A 69 -18.06 -3.32 -3.77
N LEU A 70 -18.71 -2.52 -2.91
CA LEU A 70 -19.22 -2.99 -1.63
C LEU A 70 -20.24 -4.11 -1.83
N LEU A 71 -21.21 -3.92 -2.71
CA LEU A 71 -22.24 -4.92 -3.01
C LEU A 71 -21.66 -6.15 -3.71
N LYS A 72 -20.77 -5.95 -4.68
CA LYS A 72 -20.17 -7.04 -5.47
C LYS A 72 -19.33 -7.99 -4.62
N TYR A 73 -18.56 -7.46 -3.67
CA TYR A 73 -17.60 -8.26 -2.89
C TYR A 73 -18.01 -8.44 -1.42
N ASN A 74 -19.17 -7.93 -1.02
CA ASN A 74 -19.63 -7.90 0.38
C ASN A 74 -18.54 -7.42 1.35
N ALA A 75 -17.75 -6.43 0.92
CA ALA A 75 -16.56 -5.98 1.61
C ALA A 75 -16.41 -4.46 1.49
N HIS A 76 -15.98 -3.81 2.57
CA HIS A 76 -15.75 -2.37 2.55
C HIS A 76 -14.45 -2.05 1.80
N ILE A 77 -14.58 -1.66 0.54
CA ILE A 77 -13.45 -1.28 -0.32
C ILE A 77 -13.31 0.23 -0.32
N LYS A 78 -12.20 0.73 0.25
CA LYS A 78 -11.85 2.15 0.25
C LYS A 78 -11.33 2.54 -1.14
N VAL A 79 -12.05 3.41 -1.83
CA VAL A 79 -11.64 3.97 -3.12
C VAL A 79 -11.25 5.43 -2.92
N GLU A 80 -10.08 5.81 -3.42
CA GLU A 80 -9.58 7.18 -3.37
C GLU A 80 -9.19 7.65 -4.78
N VAL A 81 -9.49 8.92 -5.07
CA VAL A 81 -9.06 9.56 -6.33
C VAL A 81 -7.67 10.12 -6.11
N CYS A 82 -6.71 9.66 -6.90
CA CYS A 82 -5.29 10.01 -6.78
C CYS A 82 -4.85 10.86 -7.98
N THR A 83 -4.90 12.19 -7.86
CA THR A 83 -4.43 13.12 -8.92
C THR A 83 -3.07 13.74 -8.64
N SER A 84 -2.60 13.72 -7.38
CA SER A 84 -1.33 14.36 -7.02
C SER A 84 -0.12 13.47 -7.29
N LEU A 85 1.03 14.08 -7.62
CA LEU A 85 2.32 13.37 -7.73
C LEU A 85 2.68 12.60 -6.44
N ARG A 86 2.25 13.10 -5.27
CA ARG A 86 2.42 12.40 -3.99
C ARG A 86 1.61 11.11 -3.94
N ALA A 87 0.41 11.09 -4.50
CA ALA A 87 -0.43 9.89 -4.58
C ALA A 87 0.14 8.87 -5.58
N VAL A 88 0.68 9.33 -6.73
CA VAL A 88 1.41 8.46 -7.66
C VAL A 88 2.63 7.85 -6.97
N LYS A 89 3.45 8.66 -6.29
CA LYS A 89 4.58 8.18 -5.49
C LYS A 89 4.13 7.17 -4.43
N TYR A 90 2.99 7.40 -3.79
CA TYR A 90 2.42 6.49 -2.81
C TYR A 90 2.06 5.14 -3.46
N ILE A 91 1.28 5.14 -4.54
CA ILE A 91 0.91 3.91 -5.28
C ILE A 91 2.17 3.14 -5.72
N TYR A 92 3.11 3.83 -6.37
CA TYR A 92 4.37 3.23 -6.79
C TYR A 92 5.17 2.69 -5.61
N LYS A 93 5.17 3.38 -4.46
CA LYS A 93 5.81 2.87 -3.24
C LYS A 93 5.23 1.52 -2.82
N TYR A 94 3.92 1.27 -2.95
CA TYR A 94 3.35 -0.04 -2.58
C TYR A 94 3.53 -1.10 -3.66
N ILE A 95 3.44 -0.74 -4.94
CA ILE A 95 3.71 -1.67 -6.05
C ILE A 95 5.17 -2.12 -6.03
N TYR A 96 6.09 -1.20 -5.76
CA TYR A 96 7.53 -1.43 -5.81
C TYR A 96 8.18 -1.50 -4.41
N LYS A 97 7.40 -1.65 -3.34
CA LYS A 97 7.96 -1.81 -1.98
C LYS A 97 8.85 -3.05 -1.87
N GLY A 98 8.73 -3.97 -2.84
CA GLY A 98 9.30 -5.30 -2.76
C GLY A 98 8.38 -6.20 -1.95
N PHE A 99 8.58 -7.50 -2.12
CA PHE A 99 8.01 -8.48 -1.21
C PHE A 99 8.69 -8.33 0.15
N ASP A 100 7.99 -8.70 1.22
CA ASP A 100 8.63 -8.79 2.53
C ASP A 100 9.68 -9.91 2.44
N CYS A 101 10.96 -9.55 2.34
CA CYS A 101 12.06 -10.50 2.31
C CYS A 101 12.49 -10.84 3.74
N ALA A 102 12.73 -12.12 3.99
CA ALA A 102 13.29 -12.61 5.23
C ALA A 102 14.62 -13.31 4.93
N ILE A 103 15.63 -12.98 5.73
CA ILE A 103 16.90 -13.69 5.73
C ILE A 103 16.75 -14.86 6.70
N ILE A 104 16.87 -16.08 6.20
CA ILE A 104 16.82 -17.31 6.99
C ILE A 104 18.25 -17.78 7.21
N VAL A 105 18.64 -17.96 8.48
CA VAL A 105 19.95 -18.51 8.86
C VAL A 105 19.82 -20.02 9.02
N LEU A 106 20.55 -20.78 8.21
CA LEU A 106 20.60 -22.24 8.32
C LEU A 106 21.67 -22.65 9.34
N SER A 107 21.29 -22.81 10.60
CA SER A 107 22.17 -23.33 11.65
C SER A 107 22.31 -24.86 11.58
N ALA A 108 22.70 -25.40 10.43
CA ALA A 108 23.16 -26.78 10.37
C ALA A 108 24.62 -26.79 10.83
N GLY A 109 24.97 -27.63 11.81
CA GLY A 109 26.29 -27.70 12.47
C GLY A 109 27.47 -28.05 11.56
N GLN A 110 27.74 -27.24 10.55
CA GLN A 110 28.85 -27.36 9.64
C GLN A 110 30.07 -26.63 10.21
N VAL A 111 31.16 -27.39 10.33
CA VAL A 111 32.47 -26.99 10.86
C VAL A 111 33.21 -26.02 9.91
N GLN A 112 32.64 -25.71 8.74
CA GLN A 112 33.16 -24.71 7.81
C GLN A 112 32.16 -23.57 7.63
N SER A 113 32.57 -22.38 8.03
CA SER A 113 31.85 -21.12 7.89
C SER A 113 31.83 -20.66 6.42
N ASN A 114 30.90 -21.20 5.62
CA ASN A 114 30.57 -20.68 4.30
C ASN A 114 29.41 -19.69 4.41
N GLU A 115 29.71 -18.39 4.33
CA GLU A 115 28.72 -17.30 4.46
C GLU A 115 27.58 -17.45 3.43
N ILE A 116 27.87 -17.80 2.18
CA ILE A 116 26.85 -17.89 1.11
C ILE A 116 25.88 -19.06 1.36
N ALA A 117 26.37 -20.18 1.89
CA ALA A 117 25.52 -21.35 2.16
C ALA A 117 24.67 -21.19 3.43
N ASN A 118 25.07 -20.29 4.34
CA ASN A 118 24.45 -20.13 5.65
C ASN A 118 23.24 -19.19 5.67
N TYR A 119 23.04 -18.40 4.61
CA TYR A 119 21.94 -17.43 4.50
C TYR A 119 21.09 -17.71 3.26
N ILE A 120 19.78 -17.84 3.46
CA ILE A 120 18.79 -17.83 2.39
C ILE A 120 18.08 -16.48 2.43
N ASP A 121 18.14 -15.73 1.33
CA ASP A 121 17.24 -14.60 1.10
C ASP A 121 15.93 -15.11 0.48
N ALA A 122 14.85 -15.12 1.26
CA ALA A 122 13.56 -15.64 0.84
C ALA A 122 12.51 -14.53 0.80
N GLY A 123 11.81 -14.40 -0.33
CA GLY A 123 10.66 -13.51 -0.47
C GLY A 123 9.39 -14.16 0.08
N TYR A 124 8.67 -13.48 0.98
CA TYR A 124 7.35 -13.89 1.42
C TYR A 124 6.33 -13.76 0.28
N VAL A 125 5.66 -14.86 -0.04
CA VAL A 125 4.52 -14.89 -0.96
C VAL A 125 3.27 -15.11 -0.14
N SER A 126 2.35 -14.15 -0.16
CA SER A 126 1.09 -14.25 0.59
C SER A 126 0.16 -15.32 -0.01
N ALA A 127 -0.71 -15.92 0.81
CA ALA A 127 -1.69 -16.91 0.35
C ALA A 127 -2.52 -16.49 -0.89
N PRO A 128 -3.08 -15.27 -0.98
CA PRO A 128 -3.79 -14.85 -2.19
C PRO A 128 -2.88 -14.71 -3.41
N GLU A 129 -1.63 -14.26 -3.23
CA GLU A 129 -0.67 -14.16 -4.32
C GLU A 129 -0.25 -15.55 -4.83
N ALA A 130 0.00 -16.50 -3.93
CA ALA A 130 0.29 -17.88 -4.27
C ALA A 130 -0.86 -18.51 -5.08
N MET A 131 -2.10 -18.32 -4.62
CA MET A 131 -3.29 -18.77 -5.35
C MET A 131 -3.36 -18.15 -6.75
N TRP A 132 -3.13 -16.84 -6.88
CA TRP A 132 -3.16 -16.13 -8.16
C TRP A 132 -2.11 -16.66 -9.14
N ARG A 133 -0.90 -16.95 -8.64
CA ARG A 133 0.19 -17.57 -9.41
C ARG A 133 -0.14 -19.01 -9.81
N LEU A 134 -0.67 -19.82 -8.89
CA LEU A 134 -1.07 -21.21 -9.16
C LEU A 134 -2.19 -21.30 -10.21
N LEU A 135 -3.10 -20.33 -10.21
CA LEU A 135 -4.18 -20.23 -11.19
C LEU A 135 -3.72 -19.63 -12.53
N GLY A 136 -2.43 -19.35 -12.72
CA GLY A 136 -1.88 -18.78 -13.96
C GLY A 136 -2.42 -17.39 -14.30
N SER A 137 -2.97 -16.67 -13.33
CA SER A 137 -3.59 -15.37 -13.56
C SER A 137 -2.53 -14.28 -13.71
N HIS A 138 -2.72 -13.40 -14.70
CA HIS A 138 -1.80 -12.30 -14.96
C HIS A 138 -1.81 -11.31 -13.78
N MET A 139 -0.64 -11.11 -13.13
CA MET A 139 -0.53 -10.26 -11.94
C MET A 139 -0.38 -8.77 -12.26
N HIS A 140 0.29 -8.44 -13.36
CA HIS A 140 0.53 -7.07 -13.76
C HIS A 140 0.66 -7.02 -15.27
N ASP A 141 0.04 -6.03 -15.91
CA ASP A 141 0.26 -5.75 -17.32
C ASP A 141 1.05 -4.45 -17.45
N ARG A 142 2.05 -4.46 -18.32
CA ARG A 142 2.96 -3.33 -18.55
C ARG A 142 3.11 -3.16 -20.04
N SER A 143 2.65 -2.01 -20.55
CA SER A 143 2.79 -1.67 -21.97
C SER A 143 4.24 -1.46 -22.40
N HIS A 144 5.14 -1.13 -21.46
CA HIS A 144 6.55 -0.87 -21.73
C HIS A 144 7.44 -1.47 -20.63
N ALA A 145 8.59 -2.01 -21.01
CA ALA A 145 9.61 -2.46 -20.07
C ALA A 145 10.32 -1.25 -19.46
N VAL A 146 10.20 -1.07 -18.15
CA VAL A 146 10.99 -0.07 -17.40
C VAL A 146 12.23 -0.76 -16.89
N MET A 147 13.39 -0.47 -17.50
CA MET A 147 14.68 -0.93 -17.01
C MET A 147 15.29 0.09 -16.06
N ARG A 148 15.66 -0.34 -14.86
CA ARG A 148 16.43 0.49 -13.94
C ARG A 148 17.88 0.48 -14.39
N LEU A 149 18.36 1.60 -14.93
CA LEU A 149 19.77 1.76 -15.23
C LEU A 149 20.57 1.80 -13.91
N PRO A 150 21.65 1.02 -13.77
CA PRO A 150 22.52 1.11 -12.61
C PRO A 150 23.15 2.50 -12.55
N VAL A 151 23.04 3.16 -11.40
CA VAL A 151 23.74 4.42 -11.14
C VAL A 151 25.18 4.07 -10.82
N HIS A 152 26.12 4.62 -11.58
CA HIS A 152 27.54 4.44 -11.38
C HIS A 152 28.28 5.76 -11.52
N LEU A 153 29.49 5.84 -10.95
CA LEU A 153 30.40 6.96 -11.16
C LEU A 153 30.93 6.95 -12.61
N PRO A 154 31.48 8.07 -13.11
CA PRO A 154 32.15 8.09 -14.41
C PRO A 154 33.19 6.96 -14.49
N ASN A 155 33.12 6.17 -15.56
CA ASN A 155 33.99 5.01 -15.84
C ASN A 155 33.88 3.81 -14.87
N GLN A 156 32.84 3.73 -14.04
CA GLN A 156 32.59 2.57 -13.16
C GLN A 156 31.31 1.80 -13.50
N LYS A 157 30.94 1.80 -14.79
CA LYS A 157 29.77 1.04 -15.23
C LYS A 157 30.08 -0.46 -15.15
N GLY A 158 29.24 -1.22 -14.44
CA GLY A 158 29.28 -2.67 -14.51
C GLY A 158 28.94 -3.12 -15.93
N VAL A 159 29.86 -3.82 -16.58
CA VAL A 159 29.68 -4.39 -17.91
C VAL A 159 29.46 -5.89 -17.75
N THR A 160 28.51 -6.46 -18.50
CA THR A 160 28.22 -7.90 -18.47
C THR A 160 28.77 -8.50 -19.75
N PHE A 161 29.69 -9.44 -19.63
CA PHE A 161 30.29 -10.13 -20.78
C PHE A 161 29.61 -11.48 -20.99
N LYS A 162 29.59 -11.91 -22.25
CA LYS A 162 29.30 -13.30 -22.58
C LYS A 162 30.57 -14.11 -22.31
N ASP A 163 30.38 -15.31 -21.77
CA ASP A 163 31.47 -16.23 -21.44
C ASP A 163 32.40 -16.40 -22.66
N GLY A 164 33.71 -16.15 -22.47
CA GLY A 164 34.73 -16.20 -23.53
C GLY A 164 34.95 -14.91 -24.35
N HIS A 165 34.26 -13.80 -24.09
CA HIS A 165 34.50 -12.50 -24.75
C HIS A 165 34.95 -11.41 -23.77
N GLU A 166 35.74 -11.80 -22.76
CA GLU A 166 36.19 -10.92 -21.69
C GLU A 166 37.20 -9.86 -22.16
N GLU A 167 37.90 -10.12 -23.27
CA GLU A 167 38.92 -9.22 -23.82
C GLU A 167 38.34 -8.08 -24.68
N GLU A 168 37.05 -8.13 -25.04
CA GLU A 168 36.35 -7.08 -25.83
C GLU A 168 35.71 -5.98 -24.95
N ALA A 169 36.12 -5.94 -23.68
CA ALA A 169 35.60 -5.11 -22.58
C ALA A 169 36.12 -3.67 -22.55
#